data_AF-A0AAX0KUX7-F1
#
_entry.id   AF-A0AAX0KUX7-F1
#
_cell.length_a   1.000
_cell.length_b   1.000
_cell.length_c   1.000
_cell.angle_alpha   90.00
_cell.angle_beta   90.00
_cell.angle_gamma   90.00
#
_symmetry.space_group_name_H-M   'P 1'
#
loop_
_entity.id
_entity.type
_entity.pdbx_description
1 polymer ?
#
loop_
_entity_poly.entity_id
_entity_poly.type
_entity_poly.pdbx_seq_one_letter_code
_entity_poly.pdbx_strand_id
1 'polypeptide(L)' 'MLEARPEIAEREIEFRAKIDLAMQLRALRDAANLTQEQVAERSGMSLETVQACEALTGVMPDQADVALYRAALQIHPSAG' A
#
# COMPACT_ATOMS: atom_id res chain seq x y z
N MET A 1 14.45 -23.91 -26.98
CA MET A 1 14.03 -22.58 -26.50
C MET A 1 12.81 -22.80 -25.63
N LEU A 2 12.85 -22.45 -24.34
CA LEU A 2 11.62 -22.28 -23.58
C LEU A 2 11.01 -20.97 -24.07
N GLU A 3 9.94 -21.02 -24.86
CA GLU A 3 9.18 -19.81 -25.15
C GLU A 3 8.61 -19.31 -23.82
N ALA A 4 8.92 -18.05 -23.49
CA ALA A 4 8.39 -17.40 -22.31
C ALA A 4 6.86 -17.37 -22.44
N ARG A 5 6.17 -17.94 -21.44
CA ARG A 5 4.72 -17.94 -21.37
C ARG A 5 4.25 -16.53 -20.98
N PRO A 6 3.49 -15.81 -21.82
CA PRO A 6 3.13 -14.41 -21.57
C PRO A 6 2.38 -14.21 -20.25
N GLU A 7 1.55 -15.18 -19.86
CA GLU A 7 0.82 -15.19 -18.59
C GLU A 7 1.73 -15.25 -17.34
N ILE A 8 2.96 -15.78 -17.48
CA ILE A 8 3.95 -15.78 -16.40
C ILE A 8 4.59 -14.40 -16.28
N ALA A 9 4.95 -13.80 -17.42
CA ALA A 9 5.57 -12.47 -17.44
C ALA A 9 4.63 -11.38 -16.89
N GLU A 10 3.34 -11.42 -17.24
CA GLU A 10 2.33 -10.50 -16.71
C GLU A 10 2.21 -10.60 -15.19
N ARG A 11 2.15 -11.82 -14.65
CA ARG A 11 2.06 -12.04 -13.21
C ARG A 11 3.32 -11.63 -12.46
N GLU A 12 4.50 -11.80 -13.06
CA GLU A 12 5.76 -11.30 -12.49
C GLU A 12 5.80 -9.77 -12.43
N ILE A 13 5.24 -9.08 -13.43
CA ILE A 13 5.12 -7.62 -13.45
C ILE A 13 4.16 -7.16 -12.35
N GLU A 14 2.98 -7.77 -12.26
CA GLU A 14 1.99 -7.46 -11.20
C GLU A 14 2.58 -7.67 -9.81
N PHE A 15 3.32 -8.76 -9.61
CA PHE A 15 3.96 -9.07 -8.33
C PHE A 15 5.01 -8.02 -7.95
N ARG A 16 5.81 -7.57 -8.92
CA ARG A 16 6.79 -6.50 -8.70
C ARG A 16 6.11 -5.18 -8.36
N ALA A 17 5.09 -4.80 -9.11
CA ALA A 17 4.33 -3.59 -8.84
C ALA A 17 3.69 -3.60 -7.45
N LYS A 18 3.18 -4.76 -7.00
CA LYS A 18 2.63 -4.94 -5.65
C LYS A 18 3.69 -4.74 -4.57
N ILE A 19 4.86 -5.37 -4.71
CA ILE A 19 5.98 -5.21 -3.77
C ILE A 19 6.41 -3.74 -3.70
N ASP A 20 6.60 -3.11 -4.84
CA ASP A 20 7.07 -1.71 -4.93
C ASP A 20 6.08 -0.76 -4.26
N LEU A 21 4.78 -0.93 -4.52
CA LEU A 21 3.74 -0.13 -3.88
C LEU A 21 3.72 -0.32 -2.36
N ALA A 22 3.74 -1.57 -1.89
CA ALA A 22 3.71 -1.87 -0.46
C ALA A 22 4.92 -1.27 0.28
N MET A 23 6.12 -1.38 -0.29
CA MET A 23 7.33 -0.77 0.27
C MET A 23 7.26 0.76 0.29
N GLN A 24 6.72 1.38 -0.76
CA GLN A 24 6.52 2.83 -0.80
C GLN A 24 5.56 3.31 0.29
N LEU A 25 4.41 2.63 0.48
CA LEU A 25 3.45 3.02 1.51
C LEU A 25 4.02 2.89 2.93
N ARG A 26 4.76 1.80 3.22
CA ARG A 26 5.49 1.63 4.48
C ARG A 26 6.47 2.76 4.73
N ALA A 27 7.29 3.08 3.74
CA ALA A 27 8.28 4.15 3.86
C ALA A 27 7.62 5.52 4.12
N LEU A 28 6.49 5.80 3.46
CA LEU A 28 5.73 7.02 3.70
C LEU A 28 5.12 7.07 5.11
N ARG A 29 4.56 5.95 5.60
CA ARG A 29 4.04 5.85 6.97
C ARG A 29 5.14 6.04 8.02
N ASP A 30 6.28 5.40 7.83
CA ASP A 30 7.43 5.52 8.72
C ASP A 30 7.97 6.96 8.73
N ALA A 31 8.03 7.62 7.57
CA ALA A 31 8.41 9.04 7.46
C ALA A 31 7.41 9.99 8.13
N ALA A 32 6.12 9.63 8.15
CA ALA A 32 5.08 10.34 8.89
C ALA A 32 5.05 10.00 10.39
N ASN A 33 5.88 9.06 10.85
CA ASN A 33 5.93 8.53 12.21
C ASN A 33 4.55 8.05 12.73
N LEU A 34 3.83 7.31 11.89
CA LEU A 34 2.51 6.76 12.21
C LEU A 34 2.55 5.25 12.36
N THR A 35 1.69 4.71 13.23
CA THR A 35 1.38 3.26 13.24
C THR A 35 0.31 2.93 12.19
N GLN A 36 0.14 1.64 11.88
CA GLN A 36 -0.92 1.21 10.97
C GLN A 36 -2.32 1.53 11.51
N GLU A 37 -2.52 1.43 12.82
CA GLU A 37 -3.77 1.78 13.49
C GLU A 37 -4.08 3.28 13.34
N GLN A 38 -3.08 4.14 13.47
CA GLN A 38 -3.24 5.58 13.27
C GLN A 38 -3.57 5.92 11.80
N VAL A 39 -3.00 5.19 10.85
CA VAL A 39 -3.37 5.34 9.43
C VAL A 39 -4.82 4.89 9.21
N ALA A 40 -5.24 3.77 9.80
CA ALA A 40 -6.62 3.28 9.72
C ALA A 40 -7.61 4.31 10.27
N GLU A 41 -7.34 4.82 11.48
CA GLU A 41 -8.16 5.86 12.12
C GLU A 41 -8.26 7.14 11.26
N ARG A 42 -7.14 7.64 10.74
CA ARG A 42 -7.09 8.87 9.93
C ARG A 42 -7.72 8.73 8.55
N SER A 43 -7.60 7.56 7.95
CA SER A 43 -8.16 7.27 6.62
C SER A 43 -9.63 6.85 6.66
N GLY A 44 -10.13 6.45 7.83
CA GLY A 44 -11.43 5.79 7.97
C GLY A 44 -11.47 4.37 7.42
N MET A 45 -10.32 3.81 7.03
CA MET A 45 -10.22 2.42 6.56
C MET A 45 -10.13 1.45 7.73
N SER A 46 -10.42 0.17 7.47
CA SER A 46 -10.13 -0.89 8.44
C SER A 46 -8.62 -1.12 8.58
N LEU A 47 -8.18 -1.63 9.72
CA LEU A 47 -6.78 -2.03 9.92
C LEU A 47 -6.36 -3.13 8.93
N GLU A 48 -7.27 -4.05 8.59
CA GLU A 48 -7.03 -5.09 7.59
C GLU A 48 -6.76 -4.49 6.20
N THR A 49 -7.50 -3.46 5.80
CA THR A 49 -7.28 -2.74 4.53
C THR A 49 -5.91 -2.06 4.52
N VAL A 50 -5.51 -1.43 5.63
CA VAL A 50 -4.17 -0.82 5.78
C VAL A 50 -3.08 -1.89 5.69
N GLN A 51 -3.25 -3.02 6.36
CA GLN A 51 -2.32 -4.14 6.30
C GLN A 51 -2.23 -4.73 4.88
N ALA A 52 -3.35 -4.84 4.17
CA ALA A 52 -3.39 -5.30 2.78
C ALA A 52 -2.66 -4.33 1.83
N CYS A 53 -2.79 -3.02 2.06
CA CYS A 53 -2.02 -2.00 1.34
C CYS A 53 -0.50 -2.18 1.55
N GLU A 54 -0.08 -2.47 2.78
CA GLU A 54 1.32 -2.67 3.13
C GLU A 54 1.84 -4.10 2.89
N ALA A 55 1.00 -5.06 2.51
CA ALA A 55 1.41 -6.43 2.30
C ALA A 55 2.25 -6.58 1.01
N LEU A 56 3.38 -7.29 1.10
CA LEU A 56 4.24 -7.59 -0.06
C LEU A 56 3.63 -8.65 -0.98
N THR A 57 2.62 -9.37 -0.50
CA THR A 57 1.94 -10.46 -1.21
C THR A 57 0.43 -10.24 -1.15
N GLY A 58 -0.31 -11.05 -1.91
CA GLY A 58 -1.76 -10.94 -2.02
C GLY A 58 -2.19 -10.03 -3.16
N VAL A 59 -3.46 -9.63 -3.13
CA VAL A 59 -4.09 -8.86 -4.20
C VAL A 59 -3.58 -7.42 -4.20
N MET A 60 -3.47 -6.82 -5.38
CA MET A 60 -3.21 -5.39 -5.53
C MET A 60 -4.34 -4.60 -4.85
N PRO A 61 -4.04 -3.66 -3.94
CA PRO A 61 -5.09 -2.88 -3.29
C PRO A 61 -5.79 -1.97 -4.31
N ASP A 62 -7.05 -1.64 -4.03
CA ASP A 62 -7.81 -0.72 -4.87
C ASP A 62 -7.17 0.67 -4.84
N GLN A 63 -7.22 1.36 -5.99
CA GLN A 63 -6.62 2.70 -6.10
C GLN A 63 -7.27 3.71 -5.12
N ALA A 64 -8.54 3.52 -4.78
CA ALA A 64 -9.24 4.35 -3.79
C ALA A 64 -8.63 4.20 -2.39
N ASP A 65 -8.33 2.96 -1.96
CA ASP A 65 -7.71 2.68 -0.67
C ASP A 65 -6.29 3.26 -0.61
N VAL A 66 -5.52 3.15 -1.70
CA VAL A 66 -4.19 3.75 -1.81
C VAL A 66 -4.27 5.28 -1.70
N ALA A 67 -5.29 5.91 -2.29
CA ALA A 67 -5.49 7.35 -2.21
C ALA A 67 -5.86 7.79 -0.78
N LEU A 68 -6.77 7.07 -0.12
CA LEU A 68 -7.15 7.32 1.28
C LEU A 68 -5.95 7.14 2.23
N TYR A 69 -5.16 6.10 2.02
CA TYR A 69 -3.92 5.85 2.77
C TYR A 69 -2.98 7.07 2.65
N ARG A 70 -2.68 7.51 1.43
CA ARG A 70 -1.78 8.65 1.19
C ARG A 70 -2.32 9.95 1.77
N ALA A 71 -3.62 10.18 1.66
CA ALA A 71 -4.27 11.35 2.24
C ALA A 71 -4.12 11.36 3.77
N ALA A 72 -4.29 10.22 4.45
CA ALA A 72 -4.12 10.10 5.90
C ALA A 72 -2.72 10.48 6.40
N LEU A 73 -1.69 10.34 5.57
CA LEU A 73 -0.31 10.75 5.89
C LEU A 73 -0.09 12.27 5.78
N GLN A 74 -0.90 12.96 4.97
CA GLN A 74 -0.81 14.41 4.75
C GLN A 74 -1.58 15.23 5.79
N ILE A 75 -2.42 14.57 6.60
CA ILE A 75 -3.12 15.20 7.71
C ILE A 75 -2.10 15.45 8.83
N HIS A 76 -1.53 16.64 8.85
CA HIS A 76 -0.84 17.13 10.04
C HIS A 76 -1.87 17.30 11.15
N PRO A 77 -1.63 16.78 12.37
CA PRO A 77 -2.38 17.27 13.51
C PRO A 77 -2.11 18.76 13.60
N SER A 78 -3.15 19.57 13.43
CA SER A 78 -3.13 20.98 13.82
C SER A 78 -2.57 21.01 15.24
N ALA A 79 -1.39 21.60 15.41
CA ALA A 79 -0.83 21.81 16.74
C ALA A 79 -1.86 22.61 17.55
N GLY A 80 -2.42 21.98 18.58
CA GLY A 80 -3.38 22.53 19.53
C GLY A 80 -3.02 22.05 20.92
#